data_AF-A0A7C1AMJ6-F1
#
_entry.id   AF-A0A7C1AMJ6-F1
#
_cell.length_a   1.000
_cell.length_b   1.000
_cell.length_c   1.000
_cell.angle_alpha   90.00
_cell.angle_beta   90.00
_cell.angle_gamma   90.00
#
_symmetry.space_group_name_H-M   'P 1'
#
loop_
_entity.id
_entity.type
_entity.pdbx_description
1 polymer ?
#
loop_
_entity_poly.entity_id
_entity_poly.type
_entity_poly.pdbx_seq_one_letter_code
_entity_poly.pdbx_strand_id
1 'polypeptide(L)'
;MNDKMLKMLHRSFDEPLTPAEKQYLEDALKQHRELREEKERIGALREKVAHSGSQAFKPFFAERVMQRISRSEYAVSGQETFWDSLVAMFRPIAIGAAIILVVIMTYNIKKSDHFSLAAAFASQELTLEDATDPTLSLAMELSK
;
A
#
# COMPACT_ATOMS: atom_id res chain seq x y z
N MET A 1 -32.40 7.40 -22.80
CA MET A 1 -31.44 6.60 -23.60
C MET A 1 -31.32 5.19 -23.01
N ASN A 2 -31.37 4.13 -23.83
CA ASN A 2 -31.30 2.74 -23.35
C ASN A 2 -29.84 2.31 -23.14
N ASP A 3 -29.46 2.00 -21.91
CA ASP A 3 -28.09 1.65 -21.51
C ASP A 3 -27.51 0.46 -22.32
N LYS A 4 -28.38 -0.48 -22.73
CA LYS A 4 -27.97 -1.62 -23.56
C LYS A 4 -27.52 -1.22 -24.96
N MET A 5 -28.15 -0.22 -25.57
CA MET A 5 -27.79 0.27 -26.90
C MET A 5 -26.47 1.04 -26.87
N LEU A 6 -26.25 1.83 -25.82
CA LEU A 6 -25.00 2.57 -25.61
C LEU A 6 -23.82 1.61 -25.41
N LYS A 7 -23.97 0.61 -24.55
CA LYS A 7 -22.94 -0.42 -24.34
C LYS A 7 -22.60 -1.16 -25.63
N MET A 8 -23.60 -1.49 -26.44
CA MET A 8 -23.38 -2.14 -27.73
C MET A 8 -22.67 -1.23 -28.73
N LEU A 9 -22.99 0.07 -28.75
CA LEU A 9 -22.28 1.07 -29.55
C LEU A 9 -20.81 1.15 -29.14
N HIS A 10 -20.50 1.27 -27.84
CA HIS A 10 -19.12 1.30 -27.36
C HIS A 10 -18.36 0.03 -27.77
N ARG A 11 -18.93 -1.15 -27.52
CA ARG A 11 -18.31 -2.42 -27.88
C ARG A 11 -18.03 -2.54 -29.37
N SER A 12 -18.90 -1.99 -30.22
CA SER A 12 -18.73 -2.03 -31.68
C SER A 12 -17.45 -1.34 -32.20
N PHE A 13 -16.85 -0.47 -31.39
CA PHE A 13 -15.60 0.20 -31.75
C PHE A 13 -14.34 -0.56 -31.31
N ASP A 14 -14.46 -1.52 -30.40
CA ASP A 14 -13.34 -2.28 -29.85
C ASP A 14 -13.33 -3.73 -30.34
N GLU A 15 -14.51 -4.31 -30.57
CA GLU A 15 -14.70 -5.71 -30.95
C GLU A 15 -15.68 -5.86 -32.13
N PRO A 16 -15.50 -6.88 -32.98
CA PRO A 16 -16.45 -7.18 -34.04
C PRO A 16 -17.78 -7.68 -33.45
N LEU A 17 -18.89 -7.02 -33.83
CA LEU A 17 -20.24 -7.45 -33.46
C LEU A 17 -20.70 -8.63 -34.30
N THR A 18 -21.57 -9.49 -33.73
CA THR A 18 -22.25 -10.53 -34.49
C THR A 18 -23.23 -9.91 -35.51
N PRO A 19 -23.61 -10.63 -36.59
CA PRO A 19 -24.54 -10.10 -37.60
C PRO A 19 -25.88 -9.64 -37.01
N ALA A 20 -26.42 -10.36 -36.03
CA ALA A 20 -27.66 -10.01 -35.35
C ALA A 20 -27.54 -8.71 -34.53
N GLU A 21 -26.41 -8.53 -33.82
CA GLU A 21 -26.15 -7.33 -33.03
C GLU A 21 -25.86 -6.11 -33.92
N LYS A 22 -25.20 -6.31 -35.06
CA LYS A 22 -24.97 -5.26 -36.05
C LYS A 22 -26.30 -4.74 -36.59
N GLN A 23 -27.21 -5.65 -36.98
CA GLN A 23 -28.54 -5.28 -37.46
C GLN A 23 -29.32 -4.51 -36.38
N TYR A 24 -29.31 -5.00 -35.14
CA TYR A 24 -29.95 -4.32 -34.02
C TYR A 24 -29.38 -2.92 -33.77
N LEU A 25 -28.06 -2.75 -33.83
CA LEU A 25 -27.40 -1.46 -33.67
C LEU A 25 -27.72 -0.50 -34.83
N GLU A 26 -27.78 -0.99 -36.07
CA GLU A 26 -28.16 -0.18 -37.23
C GLU A 26 -29.60 0.30 -37.13
N ASP A 27 -30.53 -0.55 -36.69
CA ASP A 27 -31.93 -0.17 -36.50
C ASP A 27 -32.08 0.81 -35.33
N ALA A 28 -31.32 0.61 -34.24
CA ALA A 28 -31.23 1.57 -33.14
C ALA A 28 -30.69 2.94 -33.58
N LEU A 29 -29.67 2.97 -34.45
CA LEU A 29 -29.09 4.21 -34.99
C LEU A 29 -30.07 4.97 -35.88
N LYS A 30 -30.96 4.27 -36.62
CA LYS A 30 -32.01 4.92 -37.42
C LYS A 30 -33.07 5.58 -36.54
N GLN A 31 -33.44 4.91 -35.46
CA GLN A 31 -34.55 5.34 -34.59
C GLN A 31 -34.14 6.42 -33.59
N HIS A 32 -32.88 6.44 -33.15
CA HIS A 32 -32.40 7.33 -32.09
C HIS A 32 -31.36 8.33 -32.58
N ARG A 33 -31.74 9.61 -32.61
CA ARG A 33 -30.84 10.73 -32.95
C ARG A 33 -29.65 10.84 -32.00
N GLU A 34 -29.90 10.72 -30.69
CA GLU A 34 -28.86 10.79 -29.64
C GLU A 34 -27.75 9.73 -29.84
N LEU A 35 -28.11 8.52 -30.29
CA LEU A 35 -27.15 7.43 -30.51
C LEU A 35 -26.24 7.71 -31.72
N ARG A 36 -26.75 8.44 -32.74
CA ARG A 36 -25.95 8.88 -33.89
C ARG A 36 -24.97 9.98 -33.49
N GLU A 37 -25.43 10.96 -32.73
CA GLU A 37 -24.58 12.03 -32.21
C GLU A 37 -23.44 11.46 -31.35
N GLU A 38 -23.73 10.48 -30.50
CA GLU A 38 -22.71 9.82 -29.69
C GLU A 38 -21.72 9.02 -30.55
N LYS A 39 -22.19 8.32 -31.58
CA LYS A 39 -21.32 7.61 -32.54
C LYS A 39 -20.37 8.57 -33.26
N GLU A 40 -20.88 9.71 -33.73
CA GLU A 40 -20.07 10.75 -34.38
C GLU A 40 -19.07 11.36 -33.42
N ARG A 41 -19.49 11.65 -32.17
CA ARG A 41 -18.61 12.19 -31.13
C ARG A 41 -17.45 11.25 -30.82
N ILE A 42 -17.72 9.95 -30.64
CA ILE A 42 -16.67 8.95 -30.39
C ILE A 42 -15.75 8.81 -31.61
N GLY A 43 -16.32 8.78 -32.82
CA GLY A 43 -15.56 8.72 -34.07
C GLY A 43 -14.58 9.89 -34.21
N ALA A 44 -15.06 11.12 -34.02
CA ALA A 44 -14.24 12.32 -34.08
C ALA A 44 -13.13 12.33 -33.00
N LEU A 45 -13.42 11.82 -31.80
CA LEU A 45 -12.40 11.71 -30.74
C LEU A 45 -11.31 10.70 -31.11
N ARG A 46 -11.69 9.52 -31.61
CA ARG A 46 -10.74 8.50 -32.05
C ARG A 46 -9.87 8.99 -33.19
N GLU A 47 -10.46 9.70 -34.14
CA GLU A 47 -9.72 10.34 -35.22
C GLU A 47 -8.70 11.35 -34.69
N LYS A 48 -9.10 12.24 -33.77
CA LYS A 48 -8.16 13.20 -33.14
C LYS A 48 -7.01 12.49 -32.43
N VAL A 49 -7.27 11.41 -31.71
CA VAL A 49 -6.23 10.62 -31.04
C VAL A 49 -5.30 9.94 -32.04
N ALA A 50 -5.84 9.34 -33.10
CA ALA A 50 -5.06 8.70 -34.15
C ALA A 50 -4.11 9.71 -34.84
N HIS A 51 -4.61 10.91 -35.13
CA HIS A 51 -3.80 11.99 -35.71
C HIS A 51 -2.77 12.56 -34.71
N SER A 52 -3.09 12.55 -33.41
CA SER A 52 -2.18 12.99 -32.34
C SER A 52 -1.04 12.00 -32.06
N GLY A 53 -1.13 10.75 -32.53
CA GLY A 53 -0.04 9.78 -32.41
C GLY A 53 1.27 10.21 -33.10
N SER A 54 1.19 11.20 -34.00
CA SER A 54 2.36 11.86 -34.61
C SER A 54 3.09 12.83 -33.67
N GLN A 55 2.48 13.24 -32.55
CA GLN A 55 3.18 13.93 -31.46
C GLN A 55 4.00 12.90 -30.69
N ALA A 56 5.13 12.50 -31.27
CA ALA A 56 6.08 11.61 -30.64
C ALA A 56 6.44 12.12 -29.24
N PHE A 57 6.51 11.20 -28.27
CA PHE A 57 7.00 11.53 -26.95
C PHE A 57 8.35 12.25 -27.06
N LYS A 58 8.57 13.25 -26.21
CA LYS A 58 9.85 13.97 -26.13
C LYS A 58 11.01 12.95 -26.04
N PRO A 59 12.18 13.22 -26.66
CA PRO A 59 13.32 12.32 -26.62
C PRO A 59 13.64 11.80 -25.22
N PHE A 60 14.13 10.56 -25.13
CA PHE A 60 14.46 9.88 -23.88
C PHE A 60 13.28 9.77 -22.89
N PHE A 61 12.04 9.69 -23.38
CA PHE A 61 10.86 9.49 -22.54
C PHE A 61 10.97 8.21 -21.70
N ALA A 62 11.29 7.08 -22.34
CA ALA A 62 11.45 5.80 -21.66
C ALA A 62 12.53 5.86 -20.57
N GLU A 63 13.69 6.45 -20.88
CA GLU A 63 14.80 6.62 -19.94
C GLU A 63 14.38 7.45 -18.71
N ARG A 64 13.66 8.56 -18.93
CA ARG A 64 13.17 9.42 -17.83
C ARG A 64 12.11 8.71 -16.98
N VAL A 65 11.27 7.87 -17.59
CA VAL A 65 10.29 7.05 -16.86
C VAL A 65 11.01 6.03 -15.99
N MET A 66 11.95 5.28 -16.57
CA MET A 66 12.76 4.29 -15.84
C MET A 66 13.53 4.93 -14.69
N GLN A 67 14.18 6.07 -14.93
CA GLN A 67 14.90 6.80 -13.89
C GLN A 67 13.98 7.22 -12.73
N ARG A 68 12.74 7.61 -13.02
CA ARG A 68 11.76 7.98 -11.97
C ARG A 68 11.28 6.78 -11.17
N ILE A 69 11.06 5.64 -11.82
CA ILE A 69 10.67 4.38 -11.17
C ILE A 69 11.80 3.90 -10.26
N SER A 70 13.02 3.79 -10.78
CA SER A 70 14.17 3.32 -10.00
C SER A 70 14.46 4.24 -8.80
N ARG A 71 14.39 5.57 -8.96
CA ARG A 71 14.54 6.50 -7.82
C ARG A 71 13.48 6.31 -6.74
N SER A 72 12.28 5.89 -7.11
CA SER A 72 11.19 5.62 -6.16
C SER A 72 11.41 4.31 -5.40
N GLU A 73 12.03 3.31 -6.03
CA GLU A 73 12.45 2.07 -5.35
C GLU A 73 13.63 2.30 -4.39
N TYR A 74 14.61 3.12 -4.78
CA TYR A 74 15.73 3.48 -3.89
C TYR A 74 15.36 4.48 -2.78
N ALA A 75 14.22 5.17 -2.86
CA ALA A 75 13.75 6.10 -1.82
C ALA A 75 13.37 5.39 -0.51
N VAL A 76 13.26 4.06 -0.49
CA VAL A 76 13.10 3.26 0.73
C VAL A 76 14.32 3.40 1.66
N SER A 77 15.49 3.77 1.14
CA SER A 77 16.68 4.10 1.95
C SER A 77 16.55 5.41 2.76
N GLY A 78 15.55 6.25 2.47
CA GLY A 78 15.25 7.44 3.27
C GLY A 78 14.75 7.11 4.69
N GLN A 79 14.19 5.91 4.88
CA GLN A 79 13.71 5.47 6.19
C GLN A 79 14.88 5.16 7.14
N GLU A 80 15.94 4.53 6.65
CA GLU A 80 17.18 4.25 7.42
C GLU A 80 17.82 5.56 7.90
N THR A 81 17.97 6.55 7.03
CA THR A 81 18.60 7.85 7.39
C THR A 81 17.76 8.67 8.38
N PHE A 82 16.44 8.55 8.34
CA PHE A 82 15.54 9.16 9.33
C PHE A 82 15.67 8.49 10.70
N TRP A 83 15.66 7.15 10.75
CA TRP A 83 15.82 6.40 11.99
C TRP A 83 17.19 6.63 12.63
N ASP A 84 18.26 6.67 11.84
CA ASP A 84 19.62 6.95 12.31
C ASP A 84 19.71 8.35 12.95
N SER A 85 19.10 9.35 12.31
CA SER A 85 19.06 10.72 12.82
C SER A 85 18.22 10.83 14.10
N LEU A 86 17.10 10.11 14.16
CA LEU A 86 16.22 10.06 15.33
C LEU A 86 16.93 9.41 16.53
N VAL A 87 17.61 8.28 16.32
CA VAL A 87 18.39 7.58 17.35
C VAL A 87 19.55 8.45 17.86
N ALA A 88 20.23 9.18 16.95
CA ALA A 88 21.31 10.08 17.34
C ALA A 88 20.84 11.20 18.28
N MET A 89 19.66 11.77 18.04
CA MET A 89 19.06 12.79 18.92
C MET A 89 18.57 12.20 20.25
N PHE A 90 18.17 10.93 20.26
CA PHE A 90 17.65 10.27 21.46
C PHE A 90 18.76 9.79 22.42
N ARG A 91 19.99 9.58 21.95
CA ARG A 91 21.15 9.19 22.80
C ARG A 91 21.34 10.07 24.04
N PRO A 92 21.44 11.40 23.96
CA PRO A 92 21.58 12.24 25.16
C PRO A 92 20.35 12.17 26.08
N ILE A 93 19.14 12.03 25.51
CA ILE A 93 17.89 11.91 26.26
C ILE A 93 17.85 10.59 27.04
N ALA A 94 18.24 9.48 26.41
CA ALA A 94 18.30 8.16 27.02
C ALA A 94 19.30 8.12 28.19
N ILE A 95 20.46 8.78 28.07
CA ILE A 95 21.43 8.91 29.16
C ILE A 95 20.82 9.68 30.34
N GLY A 96 20.16 10.81 30.07
CA GLY A 96 19.47 11.58 31.11
C GLY A 96 18.37 10.78 31.80
N ALA A 97 17.55 10.07 31.03
CA ALA A 97 16.50 9.20 31.55
C ALA A 97 17.06 8.06 32.40
N ALA A 98 18.16 7.43 31.99
CA ALA A 98 18.83 6.38 32.76
C ALA A 98 19.33 6.89 34.12
N ILE A 99 19.93 8.09 34.15
CA ILE A 99 20.37 8.73 35.39
C ILE A 99 19.18 9.01 36.32
N ILE A 100 18.09 9.58 35.79
CA ILE A 100 16.87 9.84 36.54
C ILE A 100 16.30 8.53 37.11
N LEU A 101 16.26 7.46 36.31
CA LEU A 101 15.80 6.13 36.74
C LEU A 101 16.64 5.60 37.91
N VAL A 102 17.96 5.71 37.82
CA VAL A 102 18.87 5.32 38.90
C VAL A 102 18.63 6.15 40.17
N VAL A 103 18.39 7.46 40.03
CA VAL A 103 18.06 8.33 41.16
C VAL A 103 16.73 7.94 41.80
N ILE A 104 15.70 7.67 40.99
CA ILE A 104 14.39 7.24 41.47
C ILE A 104 14.49 5.87 42.16
N MET A 105 15.23 4.92 41.58
CA MET A 105 15.50 3.63 42.22
C MET A 105 16.20 3.82 43.56
N THR A 106 17.26 4.62 43.59
CA THR A 106 18.03 4.88 44.82
C THR A 106 17.17 5.55 45.89
N TYR A 107 16.32 6.49 45.51
CA TYR A 107 15.38 7.16 46.42
C TYR A 107 14.33 6.18 46.97
N ASN A 108 13.76 5.33 46.10
CA ASN A 108 12.81 4.30 46.53
C ASN A 108 13.46 3.31 47.50
N ILE A 109 14.67 2.82 47.19
CA ILE A 109 15.43 1.88 48.06
C ILE A 109 15.63 2.47 49.45
N LYS A 110 16.02 3.75 49.55
CA LYS A 110 16.23 4.41 50.85
C LYS A 110 14.94 4.63 51.65
N LYS A 111 13.79 4.69 50.97
CA LYS A 111 12.48 4.93 51.59
C LYS A 111 11.75 3.62 51.93
N SER A 112 12.07 2.52 51.25
CA SER A 112 11.52 1.19 51.51
C SER A 112 12.52 0.34 52.30
N ASP A 113 12.23 0.03 53.57
CA ASP A 113 13.02 -0.91 54.39
C ASP A 113 12.98 -2.39 53.90
N HIS A 114 12.38 -2.65 52.72
CA HIS A 114 12.14 -3.99 52.19
C HIS A 114 12.55 -4.13 50.71
N PHE A 115 13.70 -3.58 50.31
CA PHE A 115 14.20 -3.82 48.96
C PHE A 115 14.87 -5.20 48.87
N SER A 116 14.08 -6.22 48.51
CA SER A 116 14.61 -7.52 48.12
C SER A 116 14.82 -7.55 46.60
N LEU A 117 16.06 -7.73 46.13
CA LEU A 117 16.38 -7.98 44.72
C LEU A 117 15.54 -9.14 44.17
N ALA A 118 15.24 -10.13 45.02
CA ALA A 118 14.34 -11.22 44.67
C ALA A 118 12.94 -10.73 44.31
N ALA A 119 12.37 -9.71 44.96
CA ALA A 119 11.03 -9.20 44.64
C ALA A 119 10.98 -8.42 43.31
N ALA A 120 12.06 -7.72 42.94
CA ALA A 120 12.17 -6.99 41.69
C ALA A 120 12.39 -7.91 40.47
N PHE A 121 13.04 -9.06 40.69
CA PHE A 121 13.17 -10.11 39.66
C PHE A 121 12.04 -11.15 39.72
N ALA A 122 11.35 -11.32 40.86
CA ALA A 122 10.19 -12.23 41.00
C ALA A 122 8.90 -11.67 40.39
N SER A 123 8.84 -10.37 40.03
CA SER A 123 7.79 -9.91 39.10
C SER A 123 7.99 -10.45 37.67
N GLN A 124 9.10 -11.15 37.42
CA GLN A 124 9.28 -12.08 36.31
C GLN A 124 9.60 -13.47 36.88
N GLU A 125 8.71 -14.04 37.70
CA GLU A 125 8.59 -15.49 37.71
C GLU A 125 8.07 -15.93 36.34
N LEU A 126 8.93 -15.89 35.31
CA LEU A 126 8.99 -17.03 34.40
C LEU A 126 9.63 -18.14 35.23
N THR A 127 8.80 -18.81 36.02
CA THR A 127 9.18 -20.03 36.71
C THR A 127 9.69 -20.98 35.63
N LEU A 128 10.90 -21.51 35.79
CA LEU A 128 11.46 -22.53 34.89
C LEU A 128 10.54 -23.76 34.73
N GLU A 129 9.55 -23.90 35.61
CA GLU A 129 8.45 -24.86 35.55
C GLU A 129 7.50 -24.63 34.35
N ASP A 130 7.28 -23.37 33.95
CA ASP A 130 6.46 -22.96 32.80
C ASP A 130 7.17 -23.24 31.46
N ALA A 131 8.52 -23.34 31.47
CA ALA A 131 9.31 -23.78 30.32
C ALA A 131 9.29 -25.32 30.12
N THR A 132 8.73 -26.06 31.08
CA THR A 132 8.63 -27.53 31.06
C THR A 132 7.19 -28.03 31.06
N ASP A 133 6.20 -27.15 30.91
CA ASP A 133 4.80 -27.56 30.85
C ASP A 133 4.55 -28.43 29.59
N PRO A 134 4.22 -29.73 29.74
CA PRO A 134 4.03 -30.65 28.60
C PRO A 134 2.85 -30.26 27.70
N THR A 135 1.97 -29.35 28.15
CA THR A 135 0.86 -28.84 27.33
C THR A 135 1.33 -27.96 26.17
N LEU A 136 2.42 -27.19 26.34
CA LEU A 136 3.03 -26.38 25.28
C LEU A 136 3.75 -27.22 24.23
N SER A 137 4.38 -28.33 24.63
CA SER A 137 4.98 -29.27 23.66
C SER A 137 3.91 -29.97 22.80
N LEU A 138 2.73 -30.27 23.38
CA LEU A 138 1.64 -30.92 22.65
C LEU A 138 0.97 -29.98 21.64
N ALA A 139 0.85 -28.69 21.97
CA ALA A 139 0.34 -27.67 21.07
C ALA A 139 1.29 -27.41 19.87
N MET A 140 2.60 -27.57 20.08
CA MET A 140 3.61 -27.42 19.03
C MET A 140 3.70 -28.64 18.11
N GLU A 141 3.45 -29.85 18.61
CA GLU A 141 3.38 -31.08 17.80
C GLU A 141 2.12 -31.16 16.94
N LEU A 142 0.98 -30.62 17.38
CA LEU A 142 -0.28 -30.60 16.61
C LEU A 142 -0.32 -29.51 15.51
N SER A 143 0.71 -28.66 15.43
CA SER A 143 0.83 -27.59 14.43
C SER A 143 1.77 -27.96 13.26
N LYS A 144 2.17 -29.23 13.14
CA LYS A 144 3.00 -29.73 12.04
C LYS A 144 2.27 -30.80 11.24
#